data_AF-Q6LMW8-F1
#
_entry.id   AF-Q6LMW8-F1
#
_cell.length_a   1.000
_cell.length_b   1.000
_cell.length_c   1.000
_cell.angle_alpha   90.00
_cell.angle_beta   90.00
_cell.angle_gamma   90.00
#
_symmetry.space_group_name_H-M   'P 1'
#
loop_
_entity.id
_entity.type
_entity.pdbx_description
1 polymer ?
#
loop_
_entity_poly.entity_id
_entity_poly.type
_entity_poly.pdbx_seq_one_letter_code
_entity_poly.pdbx_strand_id
1 'polypeptide(L)'
;MVTRMMAWEEPVEAVDKLAPYTYTTHFKDHIVVLHDDEPVVCGVPIGDGSIDIDKCFRLLVEKAPITRINIETCFPYCARFAREKGTGGVTEFTGAFEIKEPPFDPNLIKPMEYYYPLNISQEALDVLMNAQVEGVKRSVKALKALRDKYCR
;
A
#
# COMPACT_ATOMS: atom_id res chain seq x y z
N MET A 1 8.66 -4.48 0.05
CA MET A 1 8.20 -3.21 0.60
C MET A 1 7.31 -3.47 1.82
N VAL A 2 7.92 -3.63 3.00
CA VAL A 2 7.19 -3.35 4.25
C VAL A 2 6.94 -1.83 4.26
N THR A 3 5.73 -1.39 4.61
CA THR A 3 5.25 -0.04 4.29
C THR A 3 6.06 1.01 5.03
N ARG A 4 7.09 1.56 4.36
CA ARG A 4 7.96 2.60 4.91
C ARG A 4 7.20 3.92 5.14
N MET A 5 6.01 4.07 4.53
CA MET A 5 5.11 5.20 4.77
C MET A 5 4.67 5.31 6.24
N MET A 6 4.43 4.20 6.96
CA MET A 6 4.09 4.26 8.39
C MET A 6 5.23 4.87 9.25
N ALA A 7 6.45 4.90 8.72
CA ALA A 7 7.63 5.52 9.34
C ALA A 7 7.96 6.90 8.74
N TRP A 8 7.07 7.48 7.92
CA TRP A 8 7.27 8.77 7.23
C TRP A 8 8.42 8.78 6.22
N GLU A 9 8.79 7.62 5.68
CA GLU A 9 9.84 7.51 4.66
C GLU A 9 9.22 7.49 3.26
N GLU A 10 9.81 8.24 2.33
CA GLU A 10 9.39 8.25 0.93
C GLU A 10 9.61 6.86 0.31
N PRO A 11 8.55 6.19 -0.19
CA PRO A 11 8.58 4.87 -0.79
C PRO A 11 9.72 4.57 -1.76
N VAL A 12 9.89 5.41 -2.77
CA VAL A 12 10.85 5.22 -3.84
C VAL A 12 12.26 5.40 -3.31
N GLU A 13 12.51 6.41 -2.50
CA GLU A 13 13.81 6.59 -1.86
C GLU A 13 14.20 5.42 -0.97
N ALA A 14 13.24 4.90 -0.20
CA ALA A 14 13.47 3.75 0.66
C ALA A 14 13.80 2.50 -0.17
N VAL A 15 13.10 2.28 -1.28
CA VAL A 15 13.43 1.18 -2.22
C VAL A 15 14.83 1.40 -2.82
N ASP A 16 15.15 2.60 -3.27
CA ASP A 16 16.44 2.92 -3.90
C ASP A 16 17.63 2.60 -2.98
N LYS A 17 17.52 2.99 -1.70
CA LYS A 17 18.54 2.80 -0.67
C LYS A 17 18.67 1.34 -0.24
N LEU A 18 17.57 0.58 -0.21
CA LEU A 18 17.53 -0.77 0.37
C LEU A 18 17.61 -1.89 -0.67
N ALA A 19 17.32 -1.61 -1.94
CA ALA A 19 17.31 -2.63 -3.00
C ALA A 19 18.60 -3.47 -3.04
N PRO A 20 19.83 -2.90 -2.96
CA PRO A 20 21.07 -3.70 -2.97
C PRO A 20 21.17 -4.73 -1.84
N TYR A 21 20.48 -4.51 -0.72
CA TYR A 21 20.50 -5.36 0.47
C TYR A 21 19.23 -6.23 0.60
N THR A 22 18.33 -6.17 -0.38
CA THR A 22 17.03 -6.85 -0.33
C THR A 22 17.16 -8.27 -0.86
N TYR A 23 16.91 -9.27 -0.01
CA TYR A 23 16.88 -10.70 -0.40
C TYR A 23 15.48 -11.20 -0.76
N THR A 24 14.45 -10.59 -0.20
CA THR A 24 13.04 -10.92 -0.40
C THR A 24 12.22 -9.69 -0.10
N THR A 25 11.06 -9.55 -0.73
CA THR A 25 10.21 -8.39 -0.53
C THR A 25 8.75 -8.69 -0.80
N HIS A 26 7.88 -8.10 0.02
CA HIS A 26 6.45 -8.04 -0.21
C HIS A 26 6.08 -6.78 -1.00
N PHE A 27 5.55 -6.91 -2.19
CA PHE A 27 5.18 -5.78 -3.04
C PHE A 27 3.70 -5.46 -2.86
N LYS A 28 3.42 -4.18 -2.59
CA LYS A 28 2.12 -3.70 -2.15
C LYS A 28 2.02 -2.20 -2.32
N ASP A 29 0.80 -1.68 -2.26
CA ASP A 29 0.49 -0.29 -2.56
C ASP A 29 -0.43 0.28 -1.47
N HIS A 30 -0.34 1.59 -1.24
CA HIS A 30 -0.98 2.28 -0.13
C HIS A 30 -1.41 3.69 -0.53
N ILE A 31 -2.39 4.19 0.20
CA ILE A 31 -2.80 5.60 0.19
C ILE A 31 -2.85 6.11 1.64
N VAL A 32 -2.84 7.42 1.82
CA VAL A 32 -3.19 8.05 3.10
C VAL A 32 -4.66 8.46 3.02
N VAL A 33 -5.45 8.15 4.05
CA VAL A 33 -6.87 8.52 4.17
C VAL A 33 -7.11 9.15 5.53
N LEU A 34 -8.25 9.82 5.72
CA LEU A 34 -8.67 10.34 7.02
C LEU A 34 -9.60 9.37 7.74
N HIS A 35 -9.33 9.14 9.02
CA HIS A 35 -10.23 8.49 9.96
C HIS A 35 -10.54 9.50 11.07
N ASP A 36 -11.74 10.08 11.06
CA ASP A 36 -12.14 11.11 12.04
C ASP A 36 -11.07 12.23 12.18
N ASP A 37 -10.67 12.79 11.03
CA ASP A 37 -9.60 13.80 10.86
C ASP A 37 -8.16 13.33 11.18
N GLU A 38 -7.97 12.08 11.64
CA GLU A 38 -6.66 11.47 11.84
C GLU A 38 -6.15 10.83 10.53
N PRO A 39 -4.96 11.19 10.02
CA PRO A 39 -4.39 10.58 8.83
C PRO A 39 -3.88 9.17 9.15
N VAL A 40 -4.35 8.18 8.38
CA VAL A 40 -3.98 6.77 8.49
C VAL A 40 -3.53 6.22 7.13
N VAL A 41 -2.69 5.20 7.16
CA VAL A 41 -2.19 4.53 5.96
C VAL A 41 -3.10 3.34 5.64
N CYS A 42 -3.77 3.37 4.49
CA CYS A 42 -4.64 2.30 4.00
C CYS A 42 -3.90 1.48 2.95
N GLY A 43 -3.86 0.15 3.13
CA GLY A 43 -3.45 -0.76 2.07
C GLY A 43 -4.47 -0.77 0.95
N VAL A 44 -4.02 -0.77 -0.32
CA VAL A 44 -4.88 -0.86 -1.51
C VAL A 44 -4.27 -1.84 -2.54
N PRO A 45 -5.04 -2.27 -3.55
CA PRO A 45 -4.49 -3.13 -4.60
C PRO A 45 -3.32 -2.45 -5.33
N ILE A 46 -2.36 -3.25 -5.80
CA ILE A 46 -1.20 -2.74 -6.54
C ILE A 46 -1.67 -2.01 -7.79
N GLY A 47 -1.31 -0.73 -7.91
CA GLY A 47 -1.64 0.14 -9.05
C GLY A 47 -2.80 1.09 -8.79
N ASP A 48 -3.49 0.94 -7.66
CA ASP A 48 -4.58 1.85 -7.26
C ASP A 48 -4.13 2.86 -6.19
N GLY A 49 -2.89 2.76 -5.69
CA GLY A 49 -2.42 3.60 -4.60
C GLY A 49 -1.67 4.86 -5.02
N SER A 50 -0.86 5.37 -4.10
CA SER A 50 -0.07 6.59 -4.29
C SER A 50 1.42 6.32 -4.46
N ILE A 51 1.87 5.08 -4.27
CA ILE A 51 3.28 4.72 -4.44
C ILE A 51 3.59 4.63 -5.95
N ASP A 52 4.71 5.22 -6.37
CA ASP A 52 5.23 5.00 -7.73
C ASP A 52 5.79 3.57 -7.86
N ILE A 53 4.86 2.63 -8.08
CA ILE A 53 5.16 1.19 -8.18
C ILE A 53 6.01 0.87 -9.41
N ASP A 54 5.92 1.67 -10.48
CA ASP A 54 6.70 1.46 -11.70
C ASP A 54 8.18 1.72 -11.44
N LYS A 55 8.49 2.86 -10.80
CA LYS A 55 9.85 3.19 -10.39
C LYS A 55 10.36 2.26 -9.30
N CYS A 56 9.54 1.92 -8.29
CA CYS A 56 9.91 0.95 -7.26
C CYS A 56 10.27 -0.41 -7.87
N PHE A 57 9.45 -0.93 -8.78
CA PHE A 57 9.70 -2.22 -9.41
C PHE A 57 10.97 -2.20 -10.26
N ARG A 58 11.15 -1.15 -11.07
CA ARG A 58 12.37 -0.99 -11.88
C ARG A 58 13.63 -0.96 -11.01
N LEU A 59 13.63 -0.21 -9.91
CA LEU A 59 14.76 -0.18 -8.97
C LEU A 59 15.07 -1.54 -8.36
N LEU A 60 14.04 -2.33 -8.02
CA LEU A 60 14.24 -3.69 -7.52
C LEU A 60 14.88 -4.59 -8.58
N VAL A 61 14.44 -4.52 -9.84
CA VAL A 61 15.02 -5.29 -10.95
C VAL A 61 16.47 -4.88 -11.20
N GLU A 62 16.77 -3.58 -11.17
CA GLU A 62 18.09 -3.04 -11.48
C GLU A 62 19.11 -3.26 -10.36
N LYS A 63 18.68 -3.24 -9.09
CA LYS A 63 19.60 -3.12 -7.95
C LYS A 63 19.53 -4.28 -6.96
N ALA A 64 18.44 -5.04 -6.90
CA ALA A 64 18.30 -6.10 -5.91
C ALA A 64 18.68 -7.47 -6.48
N PRO A 65 19.34 -8.35 -5.70
CA PRO A 65 19.66 -9.72 -6.12
C PRO A 65 18.45 -10.68 -6.07
N ILE A 66 17.22 -10.16 -6.15
CA ILE A 66 16.00 -10.95 -5.99
C ILE A 66 15.55 -11.59 -7.30
N THR A 67 15.08 -12.83 -7.21
CA THR A 67 14.48 -13.57 -8.34
C THR A 67 12.98 -13.79 -8.18
N ARG A 68 12.42 -13.37 -7.03
CA ARG A 68 11.02 -13.55 -6.67
C ARG A 68 10.49 -12.30 -5.97
N ILE A 69 9.26 -11.94 -6.29
CA ILE A 69 8.49 -10.91 -5.61
C ILE A 69 7.21 -11.55 -5.10
N ASN A 70 6.91 -11.35 -3.82
CA ASN A 70 5.68 -11.81 -3.19
C ASN A 70 4.67 -10.68 -3.21
N ILE A 71 3.42 -10.97 -3.57
CA ILE A 71 2.31 -10.04 -3.33
C ILE A 71 1.86 -10.23 -1.89
N GLU A 72 1.80 -9.14 -1.13
CA GLU A 72 1.15 -9.12 0.19
C GLU A 72 -0.04 -8.17 0.09
N THR A 73 -1.25 -8.73 0.09
CA THR A 73 -2.47 -7.92 0.06
C THR A 73 -2.87 -7.53 1.47
N CYS A 74 -2.72 -6.24 1.77
CA CYS A 74 -3.24 -5.62 2.98
C CYS A 74 -4.52 -4.84 2.71
N PHE A 75 -5.14 -4.94 1.53
CA PHE A 75 -6.41 -4.28 1.26
C PHE A 75 -7.55 -4.93 2.07
N PRO A 76 -8.41 -4.18 2.77
CA PRO A 76 -8.36 -2.73 3.00
C PRO A 76 -7.84 -2.31 4.39
N TYR A 77 -7.00 -3.09 5.05
CA TYR A 77 -6.45 -2.75 6.36
C TYR A 77 -5.83 -1.34 6.42
N CYS A 78 -6.20 -0.59 7.46
CA CYS A 78 -5.64 0.71 7.80
C CYS A 78 -4.81 0.64 9.08
N ALA A 79 -3.73 1.41 9.12
CA ALA A 79 -2.89 1.57 10.29
C ALA A 79 -2.50 3.02 10.51
N ARG A 80 -2.32 3.39 11.78
CA ARG A 80 -1.72 4.67 12.17
C ARG A 80 -0.25 4.72 11.76
N PHE A 81 0.27 5.93 11.61
CA PHE A 81 1.70 6.15 11.54
C PHE A 81 2.37 5.64 12.84
N ALA A 82 3.41 4.85 12.70
CA ALA A 82 4.10 4.19 13.82
C ALA A 82 5.20 5.05 14.45
N ARG A 83 5.47 6.22 13.85
CA ARG A 83 6.53 7.16 14.24
C ARG A 83 5.99 8.60 14.19
N GLU A 84 6.67 9.47 14.92
CA GLU A 84 6.38 10.91 14.88
C GLU A 84 6.58 11.46 13.47
N LYS A 85 5.74 12.45 13.12
CA LYS A 85 5.77 13.10 11.81
C LYS A 85 7.16 13.64 11.50
N GLY A 86 7.67 13.33 10.30
CA GLY A 86 9.02 13.74 9.88
C GLY A 86 10.14 12.75 10.20
N THR A 87 9.89 11.68 10.98
CA THR A 87 10.95 10.70 11.35
C THR A 87 11.68 10.12 10.14
N GLY A 88 10.96 9.82 9.05
CA GLY A 88 11.51 9.30 7.80
C GLY A 88 11.83 10.36 6.74
N GLY A 89 11.79 11.65 7.11
CA GLY A 89 12.09 12.77 6.23
C GLY A 89 10.88 13.41 5.55
N VAL A 90 9.69 12.81 5.60
CA VAL A 90 8.46 13.40 5.04
C VAL A 90 7.67 14.17 6.10
N THR A 91 7.36 15.44 5.81
CA THR A 91 6.62 16.35 6.71
C THR A 91 5.33 16.90 6.09
N GLU A 92 5.06 16.63 4.82
CA GLU A 92 3.91 17.16 4.09
C GLU A 92 3.09 16.03 3.46
N PHE A 93 1.77 16.23 3.33
CA PHE A 93 0.88 15.27 2.69
C PHE A 93 0.81 15.53 1.18
N THR A 94 1.89 15.19 0.49
CA THR A 94 2.03 15.34 -0.97
C THR A 94 2.61 14.07 -1.60
N GLY A 95 2.43 13.90 -2.90
CA GLY A 95 2.97 12.74 -3.63
C GLY A 95 2.44 11.44 -3.06
N ALA A 96 3.33 10.52 -2.66
CA ALA A 96 2.94 9.25 -2.07
C ALA A 96 2.10 9.40 -0.78
N PHE A 97 2.22 10.54 -0.08
CA PHE A 97 1.52 10.84 1.17
C PHE A 97 0.29 11.74 0.95
N GLU A 98 -0.09 12.04 -0.29
CA GLU A 98 -1.33 12.78 -0.55
C GLU A 98 -2.53 12.07 0.10
N ILE A 99 -3.35 12.86 0.80
CA ILE A 99 -4.59 12.39 1.42
C ILE A 99 -5.62 12.16 0.32
N LYS A 100 -6.16 10.95 0.27
CA LYS A 100 -7.18 10.51 -0.68
C LYS A 100 -8.45 10.11 0.05
N GLU A 101 -9.52 10.02 -0.74
CA GLU A 101 -10.79 9.46 -0.27
C GLU A 101 -10.61 8.00 0.17
N PRO A 102 -11.30 7.57 1.24
CA PRO A 102 -11.29 6.18 1.67
C PRO A 102 -11.92 5.26 0.61
N PRO A 103 -11.46 4.00 0.50
CA PRO A 103 -11.94 3.08 -0.53
C PRO A 103 -13.39 2.61 -0.35
N PHE A 104 -14.01 2.88 0.80
CA PHE A 104 -15.39 2.54 1.11
C PHE A 104 -16.10 3.75 1.71
N ASP A 105 -17.43 3.79 1.57
CA ASP A 105 -18.27 4.82 2.18
C ASP A 105 -18.06 4.85 3.71
N PRO A 106 -17.61 5.98 4.29
CA PRO A 106 -17.44 6.11 5.74
C PRO A 106 -18.72 5.92 6.55
N ASN A 107 -19.90 6.08 5.93
CA ASN A 107 -21.19 5.78 6.58
C ASN A 107 -21.46 4.28 6.68
N LEU A 108 -20.86 3.47 5.79
CA LEU A 108 -20.93 2.02 5.86
C LEU A 108 -19.90 1.48 6.86
N ILE A 109 -18.64 1.90 6.73
CA ILE A 109 -17.54 1.45 7.57
C ILE A 109 -16.38 2.44 7.54
N LYS A 110 -15.86 2.84 8.71
CA LYS A 110 -14.74 3.79 8.78
C LYS A 110 -13.39 3.09 8.56
N PRO A 111 -12.34 3.84 8.15
CA PRO A 111 -11.05 3.23 7.80
C PRO A 111 -10.41 2.33 8.86
N MET A 112 -10.39 2.75 10.13
CA MET A 112 -9.80 1.94 11.20
C MET A 112 -10.66 0.72 11.61
N GLU A 113 -11.87 0.58 11.08
CA GLU A 113 -12.79 -0.52 11.39
C GLU A 113 -12.71 -1.65 10.35
N TYR A 114 -12.03 -1.43 9.22
CA TYR A 114 -11.88 -2.38 8.12
C TYR A 114 -11.33 -3.76 8.50
N TYR A 115 -10.66 -3.88 9.65
CA TYR A 115 -10.11 -5.16 10.10
C TYR A 115 -11.16 -6.11 10.69
N TYR A 116 -12.24 -5.57 11.27
CA TYR A 116 -13.32 -6.35 11.88
C TYR A 116 -14.69 -5.92 11.34
N PRO A 117 -14.95 -6.02 10.03
CA PRO A 117 -16.17 -5.48 9.42
C PRO A 117 -17.45 -6.15 9.92
N LEU A 118 -17.37 -7.40 10.38
CA LEU A 118 -18.49 -8.12 10.98
C LEU A 118 -19.01 -7.46 12.28
N ASN A 119 -18.15 -6.71 12.99
CA ASN A 119 -18.57 -5.95 14.17
C ASN A 119 -19.42 -4.73 13.80
N ILE A 120 -19.43 -4.34 12.51
CA ILE A 120 -20.18 -3.21 11.98
C ILE A 120 -21.50 -3.71 11.38
N SER A 121 -21.43 -4.56 10.35
CA SER A 121 -22.59 -5.19 9.74
C SER A 121 -22.23 -6.37 8.84
N GLN A 122 -23.21 -7.22 8.52
CA GLN A 122 -23.05 -8.27 7.51
C GLN A 122 -22.78 -7.68 6.12
N GLU A 123 -23.43 -6.55 5.80
CA GLU A 123 -23.21 -5.83 4.53
C GLU A 123 -21.76 -5.36 4.39
N ALA A 124 -21.18 -4.78 5.44
CA ALA A 124 -19.79 -4.35 5.44
C ALA A 124 -18.84 -5.55 5.22
N LEU A 125 -19.11 -6.68 5.88
CA LEU A 125 -18.32 -7.90 5.66
C LEU A 125 -18.38 -8.35 4.20
N ASP A 126 -19.57 -8.46 3.62
CA ASP A 126 -19.75 -8.93 2.25
C ASP A 126 -19.07 -8.00 1.23
N VAL A 127 -19.21 -6.68 1.41
CA VAL A 127 -18.55 -5.67 0.58
C VAL A 127 -17.02 -5.80 0.66
N LEU A 128 -16.45 -5.88 1.86
CA LEU A 128 -14.99 -5.94 2.03
C LEU A 128 -14.42 -7.27 1.54
N MET A 129 -15.11 -8.40 1.74
CA MET A 129 -14.69 -9.70 1.23
C MET A 129 -14.64 -9.72 -0.30
N ASN A 130 -15.66 -9.18 -0.96
CA ASN A 130 -15.67 -9.06 -2.42
C ASN A 130 -14.54 -8.13 -2.92
N ALA A 131 -14.34 -7.01 -2.23
CA ALA A 131 -13.29 -6.07 -2.55
C ALA A 131 -11.89 -6.69 -2.42
N GLN A 132 -11.66 -7.54 -1.40
CA GLN A 132 -10.41 -8.27 -1.23
C GLN A 132 -10.12 -9.23 -2.39
N VAL A 133 -11.11 -10.02 -2.80
CA VAL A 133 -10.98 -10.96 -3.92
C VAL A 133 -10.64 -10.22 -5.22
N GLU A 134 -11.37 -9.16 -5.54
CA GLU A 134 -11.10 -8.36 -6.73
C GLU A 134 -9.78 -7.59 -6.64
N GLY A 135 -9.42 -7.13 -5.45
CA GLY A 135 -8.14 -6.47 -5.16
C GLY A 135 -6.94 -7.37 -5.44
N VAL A 136 -6.99 -8.65 -5.05
CA VAL A 136 -5.93 -9.62 -5.36
C VAL A 136 -5.80 -9.80 -6.88
N LYS A 137 -6.91 -9.97 -7.61
CA LYS A 137 -6.90 -10.15 -9.07
C LYS A 137 -6.27 -8.95 -9.78
N ARG A 138 -6.64 -7.73 -9.38
CA ARG A 138 -6.05 -6.47 -9.90
C ARG A 138 -4.56 -6.40 -9.61
N SER A 139 -4.17 -6.69 -8.36
CA SER A 139 -2.77 -6.67 -7.93
C SER A 139 -1.89 -7.62 -8.73
N VAL A 140 -2.37 -8.85 -8.97
CA VAL A 140 -1.66 -9.85 -9.80
C VAL A 140 -1.53 -9.36 -11.24
N LYS A 141 -2.57 -8.77 -11.80
CA LYS A 141 -2.54 -8.21 -13.17
C LYS A 141 -1.52 -7.09 -13.29
N ALA A 142 -1.53 -6.14 -12.35
CA ALA A 142 -0.59 -5.02 -12.33
C ALA A 142 0.87 -5.49 -12.21
N LEU A 143 1.15 -6.41 -11.28
CA LEU A 143 2.52 -6.91 -11.09
C LEU A 143 3.02 -7.72 -12.30
N LYS A 144 2.14 -8.50 -12.94
CA LYS A 144 2.49 -9.20 -14.20
C LYS A 144 2.83 -8.22 -15.31
N ALA A 145 2.10 -7.10 -15.42
CA ALA A 145 2.40 -6.05 -16.39
C ALA A 145 3.77 -5.39 -16.13
N LEU A 146 4.10 -5.10 -14.87
CA LEU A 146 5.42 -4.58 -14.50
C LEU A 146 6.54 -5.57 -14.83
N ARG A 147 6.36 -6.85 -14.48
CA ARG A 147 7.30 -7.92 -14.85
C ARG A 147 7.49 -7.99 -16.37
N ASP A 148 6.39 -7.97 -17.12
CA ASP A 148 6.44 -8.06 -18.58
C ASP A 148 7.14 -6.85 -19.22
N LYS A 149 7.08 -5.68 -18.56
CA LYS A 149 7.76 -4.46 -19.00
C LYS A 149 9.26 -4.48 -18.73
N TYR A 150 9.72 -5.06 -17.61
CA TYR A 150 11.10 -4.89 -17.13
C TYR A 150 11.95 -6.17 -17.08
N CYS A 151 11.34 -7.36 -17.19
CA CYS A 151 12.04 -8.64 -17.04
C CYS A 151 11.92 -9.55 -18.28
N ARG A 152 11.54 -9.00 -19.44
CA ARG A 152 11.49 -9.72 -20.72
C ARG A 152 12.62 -9.29 -21.64
#